data_AF-A0A7S4ET11-F1
#
_entry.id   AF-A0A7S4ET11-F1
#
_cell.length_a   1.000
_cell.length_b   1.000
_cell.length_c   1.000
_cell.angle_alpha   90.00
_cell.angle_beta   90.00
_cell.angle_gamma   90.00
#
_symmetry.space_group_name_H-M   'P 1'
#
loop_
_entity.id
_entity.type
_entity.pdbx_description
1 polymer ?
#
loop_
_entity_poly.entity_id
_entity_poly.type
_entity_poly.pdbx_seq_one_letter_code
_entity_poly.pdbx_strand_id
1 'polypeptide(L)'
;AARESNLTISWAYGGLGVGPAQIEACLRSTIRTLGGEFGGIQKLKAWTDYFPYVSAEKLRGNYHKQLNQLQGRKRTYLVGEIFNLPLVSECVDWSRYLIKKFFKDQRNVSPRGTTTKTPTTTAPAPSAFTPR
;
A
#
# COMPACT_ATOMS: atom_id res chain seq x y z
N ALA A 1 -21.25 -6.98 26.87
CA ALA A 1 -19.79 -7.24 26.95
C ALA A 1 -18.93 -5.96 26.88
N ALA A 2 -19.23 -4.95 26.06
CA ALA A 2 -18.39 -3.73 25.96
C ALA A 2 -18.59 -2.69 27.10
N ARG A 3 -19.52 -2.91 28.04
CA ARG A 3 -19.88 -1.94 29.08
C ARG A 3 -19.04 -2.00 30.36
N GLU A 4 -18.09 -2.94 30.46
CA GLU A 4 -17.32 -3.20 31.69
C GLU A 4 -15.80 -3.03 31.51
N SER A 5 -15.34 -2.46 30.39
CA SER A 5 -13.91 -2.29 30.19
C SER A 5 -13.43 -0.98 30.80
N ASN A 6 -12.50 -1.07 31.75
CA ASN A 6 -11.77 0.08 32.30
C ASN A 6 -10.55 0.45 31.44
N LEU A 7 -10.61 0.21 30.12
CA LEU A 7 -9.54 0.51 29.18
C LEU A 7 -9.93 1.70 28.29
N THR A 8 -9.04 2.68 28.23
CA THR A 8 -9.15 3.82 27.32
C THR A 8 -8.04 3.76 26.28
N ILE A 9 -8.38 3.98 25.01
CA ILE A 9 -7.40 4.18 23.94
C ILE A 9 -7.23 5.68 23.75
N SER A 10 -5.99 6.16 23.84
CA SER A 10 -5.63 7.55 23.61
C SER A 10 -4.68 7.66 22.44
N TRP A 11 -4.78 8.77 21.70
CA TRP A 11 -3.92 9.09 20.57
C TRP A 11 -3.25 10.44 20.81
N ALA A 12 -1.98 10.56 20.47
CA ALA A 12 -1.23 11.80 20.55
C ALA A 12 -0.15 11.81 19.46
N TYR A 13 0.18 13.00 18.97
CA TYR A 13 1.35 13.21 18.13
C TYR A 13 2.58 13.46 18.99
N GLY A 14 3.63 12.67 18.78
CA GLY A 14 4.92 12.85 19.43
C GLY A 14 5.89 13.64 18.55
N GLY A 15 6.84 14.32 19.19
CA GLY A 15 8.00 14.90 18.52
C GLY A 15 9.17 13.92 18.46
N LEU A 16 10.19 14.26 17.67
CA LEU A 16 11.47 13.56 17.70
C LEU A 16 12.05 13.56 19.11
N GLY A 17 12.57 12.42 19.55
CA GLY A 17 13.18 12.26 20.87
C GLY A 17 12.19 12.03 22.02
N VAL A 18 10.88 11.98 21.76
CA VAL A 18 9.89 11.65 22.79
C VAL A 18 9.88 10.15 23.05
N GLY A 19 10.35 9.75 24.24
CA GLY A 19 10.44 8.35 24.66
C GLY A 19 9.25 7.86 25.51
N PRO A 20 9.14 6.55 25.77
CA PRO A 20 8.03 5.96 26.53
C PRO A 20 7.79 6.58 27.91
N ALA A 21 8.85 6.89 28.66
CA ALA A 21 8.74 7.49 29.99
C ALA A 21 8.10 8.89 29.95
N GLN A 22 8.46 9.70 28.94
CA GLN A 22 7.87 11.03 28.75
C GLN A 22 6.40 10.93 28.32
N ILE A 23 6.07 9.95 27.46
CA ILE A 23 4.69 9.68 27.05
C ILE A 23 3.83 9.32 28.26
N GLU A 24 4.31 8.41 29.11
CA GLU A 24 3.59 8.00 30.32
C GLU A 24 3.41 9.17 31.30
N ALA A 25 4.46 9.94 31.56
CA ALA A 25 4.40 11.11 32.44
C ALA A 25 3.37 12.14 31.94
N CYS A 26 3.37 12.43 30.63
CA CYS A 26 2.42 13.34 30.01
C CYS A 26 0.97 12.82 30.11
N LEU A 27 0.75 11.54 29.79
CA LEU A 27 -0.58 10.93 29.86
C LEU A 27 -1.11 10.90 31.30
N ARG A 28 -0.28 10.52 32.27
CA ARG A 28 -0.60 10.54 33.70
C ARG A 28 -1.00 11.94 34.17
N SER A 29 -0.23 12.96 33.80
CA SER A 29 -0.51 14.36 34.15
C SER A 29 -1.84 14.84 33.54
N THR A 30 -2.06 14.51 32.26
CA THR A 30 -3.29 14.88 31.53
C THR A 30 -4.52 14.26 32.19
N ILE A 31 -4.49 12.96 32.48
CA ILE A 31 -5.62 12.25 33.11
C ILE A 31 -5.94 12.83 34.49
N ARG A 32 -4.91 13.10 35.30
CA ARG A 32 -5.10 13.73 36.62
C ARG A 32 -5.69 15.13 36.52
N THR A 33 -5.23 15.93 35.57
CA THR A 33 -5.76 17.29 35.33
C THR A 33 -7.23 17.26 34.91
N LEU A 34 -7.64 16.22 34.18
CA LEU A 34 -9.03 15.99 33.80
C LEU A 34 -9.89 15.38 34.93
N GLY A 35 -9.34 15.18 36.13
CA GLY A 35 -10.04 14.59 37.27
C GLY A 35 -10.16 13.06 37.24
N GLY A 36 -9.43 12.40 36.34
CA GLY A 36 -9.43 10.94 36.21
C GLY A 36 -8.35 10.26 37.06
N GLU A 37 -8.51 8.95 37.24
CA GLU A 37 -7.51 8.09 37.88
C GLU A 37 -6.63 7.42 36.81
N PHE A 38 -5.30 7.50 36.97
CA PHE A 38 -4.36 6.89 36.04
C PHE A 38 -4.00 5.46 36.46
N GLY A 39 -4.58 4.47 35.78
CA GLY A 39 -4.34 3.04 36.01
C GLY A 39 -3.08 2.44 35.36
N GLY A 40 -2.26 3.26 34.69
CA GLY A 40 -1.04 2.80 33.98
C GLY A 40 -1.26 2.51 32.49
N ILE A 41 -0.17 2.27 31.77
CA ILE A 41 -0.19 1.93 30.34
C ILE A 41 -0.07 0.43 30.16
N GLN A 42 -1.13 -0.20 29.63
CA GLN A 42 -1.12 -1.62 29.29
C GLN A 42 -0.39 -1.90 27.97
N LYS A 43 -0.47 -0.98 27.00
CA LYS A 43 0.19 -1.10 25.70
C LYS A 43 0.55 0.28 25.16
N LEU A 44 1.81 0.45 24.79
CA LEU A 44 2.30 1.61 24.08
C LEU A 44 2.75 1.20 22.68
N LYS A 45 2.21 1.85 21.65
CA LYS A 45 2.61 1.64 20.26
C LYS A 45 2.96 2.99 19.64
N ALA A 46 4.25 3.19 19.44
CA ALA A 46 4.75 4.29 18.61
C ALA A 46 4.74 3.88 17.13
N TRP A 47 4.38 4.83 16.28
CA TRP A 47 4.39 4.71 14.83
C TRP A 47 5.35 5.77 14.29
N THR A 48 6.63 5.39 14.18
CA THR A 48 7.73 6.33 13.83
C THR A 48 7.63 6.87 12.40
N ASP A 49 6.93 6.14 11.54
CA ASP A 49 6.70 6.42 10.13
C ASP A 49 5.24 6.80 9.84
N TYR A 50 4.47 7.14 10.88
CA TYR A 50 3.09 7.61 10.70
C TYR A 50 3.06 8.89 9.88
N PHE A 51 2.16 8.92 8.88
CA PHE A 51 1.99 10.04 7.95
C PHE A 51 3.29 10.38 7.21
N PRO A 52 3.73 9.55 6.24
CA PRO A 52 4.92 9.85 5.47
C PRO A 52 4.72 11.15 4.67
N TYR A 53 5.56 12.14 4.94
CA TYR A 53 5.48 13.46 4.32
C TYR A 53 6.81 13.88 3.67
N VAL A 54 6.73 14.93 2.86
CA VAL A 54 7.91 15.63 2.33
C VAL A 54 7.91 17.07 2.80
N SER A 55 9.10 17.68 2.83
CA SER A 55 9.23 19.09 3.20
C SER A 55 8.48 20.00 2.22
N ALA A 56 8.06 21.18 2.70
CA ALA A 56 7.43 22.20 1.86
C ALA A 56 8.31 22.58 0.65
N GLU A 57 9.63 22.54 0.79
CA GLU A 57 10.57 22.76 -0.31
C GLU A 57 10.42 21.71 -1.42
N LYS A 58 10.36 20.42 -1.07
CA LYS A 58 10.13 19.35 -2.05
C LYS A 58 8.76 19.46 -2.72
N LEU A 59 7.73 19.85 -1.97
CA LEU A 59 6.41 20.11 -2.53
C LEU A 59 6.45 21.21 -3.59
N ARG A 60 7.11 22.36 -3.29
CA ARG A 60 7.34 23.44 -4.28
C ARG A 60 8.13 22.95 -5.50
N GLY A 61 9.05 22.01 -5.30
CA GLY A 61 9.79 21.32 -6.36
C GLY A 61 8.97 20.35 -7.22
N ASN A 62 7.64 20.29 -7.08
CA ASN A 62 6.75 19.36 -7.79
C ASN A 62 7.04 17.87 -7.49
N TYR A 63 7.41 17.53 -6.26
CA TYR A 63 7.76 16.16 -5.84
C TYR A 63 6.76 15.08 -6.30
N HIS A 64 5.46 15.28 -6.08
CA HIS A 64 4.44 14.29 -6.49
C HIS A 64 4.35 14.12 -8.01
N LYS A 65 4.58 15.20 -8.78
CA LYS A 65 4.63 15.12 -10.26
C LYS A 65 5.81 14.26 -10.71
N GLN A 66 6.97 14.43 -10.07
CA GLN A 66 8.16 13.63 -10.35
C GLN A 66 7.91 12.15 -10.02
N LEU A 67 7.34 11.84 -8.85
CA LEU A 67 6.98 10.45 -8.50
C LEU A 67 5.98 9.84 -9.47
N ASN A 68 4.96 10.59 -9.90
CA ASN A 68 3.97 10.11 -10.85
C ASN A 68 4.59 9.77 -12.23
N GLN A 69 5.68 10.46 -12.63
CA GLN A 69 6.43 10.13 -13.86
C GLN A 69 7.25 8.83 -13.75
N LEU A 70 7.40 8.27 -12.55
CA LEU A 70 8.07 7.00 -12.32
C LEU A 70 7.13 5.80 -12.47
N GLN A 71 5.81 6.01 -12.49
CA GLN A 71 4.82 4.95 -12.59
C GLN A 71 5.04 4.09 -13.85
N GLY A 72 5.08 2.77 -13.69
CA GLY A 72 5.28 1.80 -14.75
C GLY A 72 6.74 1.62 -15.19
N ARG A 73 7.70 2.42 -14.70
CA ARG A 73 9.12 2.23 -15.01
C ARG A 73 9.58 0.88 -14.49
N LYS A 74 10.20 0.07 -15.36
CA LYS A 74 10.62 -1.30 -15.03
C LYS A 74 9.50 -2.17 -14.43
N ARG A 75 8.24 -1.93 -14.84
CA ARG A 75 7.04 -2.60 -14.31
C ARG A 75 6.79 -2.34 -12.80
N THR A 76 7.32 -1.24 -12.27
CA THR A 76 7.13 -0.82 -10.88
C THR A 76 6.05 0.25 -10.78
N TYR A 77 5.13 0.10 -9.82
CA TYR A 77 4.09 1.07 -9.52
C TYR A 77 4.17 1.48 -8.04
N LEU A 78 4.07 2.78 -7.80
CA LEU A 78 4.20 3.37 -6.47
C LEU A 78 2.80 3.69 -5.91
N VAL A 79 2.50 3.14 -4.73
CA VAL A 79 1.20 3.25 -4.05
C VAL A 79 1.38 3.75 -2.62
N GLY A 80 0.26 3.91 -1.90
CA GLY A 80 0.26 4.24 -0.48
C GLY A 80 0.18 5.74 -0.20
N GLU A 81 0.47 6.08 1.05
CA GLU A 81 0.11 7.37 1.67
C GLU A 81 0.90 8.55 1.09
N ILE A 82 2.11 8.34 0.55
CA ILE A 82 2.97 9.42 0.05
C ILE A 82 2.38 10.19 -1.15
N PHE A 83 1.33 9.67 -1.80
CA PHE A 83 0.65 10.34 -2.92
C PHE A 83 -0.54 11.19 -2.48
N ASN A 84 -0.99 11.06 -1.24
CA ASN A 84 -2.22 11.67 -0.75
C ASN A 84 -2.19 11.83 0.80
N LEU A 85 -3.34 11.86 1.45
CA LEU A 85 -3.47 11.82 2.90
C LEU A 85 -3.31 10.38 3.44
N PRO A 86 -2.92 10.19 4.72
CA PRO A 86 -2.69 8.89 5.35
C PRO A 86 -4.02 8.27 5.79
N LEU A 87 -4.98 8.27 4.87
CA LEU A 87 -6.30 7.73 5.06
C LEU A 87 -6.41 6.50 4.18
N VAL A 88 -6.98 5.43 4.74
CA VAL A 88 -7.16 4.17 4.02
C VAL A 88 -7.97 4.40 2.73
N SER A 89 -9.00 5.27 2.77
CA SER A 89 -9.79 5.63 1.60
C SER A 89 -8.92 6.20 0.47
N GLU A 90 -8.05 7.15 0.79
CA GLU A 90 -7.18 7.81 -0.18
C GLU A 90 -6.15 6.85 -0.78
N CYS A 91 -5.59 5.94 0.02
CA CYS A 91 -4.71 4.87 -0.46
C CYS A 91 -5.44 3.92 -1.44
N VAL A 92 -6.67 3.55 -1.11
CA VAL A 92 -7.51 2.68 -1.95
C VAL A 92 -7.87 3.39 -3.25
N ASP A 93 -8.25 4.65 -3.19
CA ASP A 93 -8.65 5.41 -4.38
C ASP A 93 -7.46 5.70 -5.29
N TRP A 94 -6.28 5.99 -4.74
CA TRP A 94 -5.04 6.07 -5.51
C TRP A 94 -4.71 4.75 -6.22
N SER A 95 -4.86 3.63 -5.51
CA SER A 95 -4.63 2.29 -6.09
C SER A 95 -5.61 1.98 -7.21
N ARG A 96 -6.91 2.31 -7.03
CA ARG A 96 -7.94 2.18 -8.08
C ARG A 96 -7.64 3.05 -9.29
N TYR A 97 -7.17 4.28 -9.09
CA TYR A 97 -6.73 5.17 -10.16
C TYR A 97 -5.60 4.53 -10.98
N LEU A 98 -4.58 3.99 -10.32
CA LEU A 98 -3.46 3.33 -11.01
C LEU A 98 -3.89 2.08 -11.78
N ILE A 99 -4.79 1.27 -11.20
CA ILE A 99 -5.38 0.12 -11.89
C ILE A 99 -6.06 0.60 -13.17
N LYS A 100 -7.01 1.53 -13.09
CA LYS A 100 -7.72 2.05 -14.28
C LYS A 100 -6.79 2.62 -15.34
N LYS A 101 -5.72 3.30 -14.91
CA LYS A 101 -4.78 3.98 -15.79
C LYS A 101 -3.80 3.05 -16.51
N PHE A 102 -3.26 2.06 -15.80
CA PHE A 102 -2.16 1.24 -16.30
C PHE A 102 -2.55 -0.22 -16.58
N PHE A 103 -3.61 -0.70 -15.95
CA PHE A 103 -4.09 -2.06 -16.04
C PHE A 103 -5.50 -2.03 -16.64
N LYS A 104 -5.57 -2.11 -17.98
CA LYS A 104 -6.85 -2.21 -18.70
C LYS A 104 -7.74 -3.26 -18.05
N ASP A 105 -9.04 -2.97 -17.98
CA ASP A 105 -10.05 -3.86 -17.44
C ASP A 105 -9.96 -5.26 -18.08
N GLN A 106 -9.40 -6.22 -17.36
CA GLN A 106 -9.17 -7.59 -17.85
C GLN A 106 -10.47 -8.41 -17.88
N ARG A 107 -11.62 -7.81 -17.52
CA ARG A 107 -12.94 -8.48 -17.59
C ARG A 107 -13.39 -8.82 -19.02
N ASN A 108 -12.75 -8.25 -20.04
CA ASN A 108 -12.99 -8.55 -21.46
C ASN A 108 -11.76 -9.16 -22.15
N VAL A 109 -11.10 -10.13 -21.51
CA VAL A 109 -10.24 -11.04 -22.28
C VAL A 109 -11.16 -12.14 -22.83
N SER A 110 -11.60 -11.98 -24.09
CA SER A 110 -12.19 -13.10 -24.84
C SER A 110 -11.28 -14.32 -24.71
N PRO A 111 -11.83 -15.53 -24.47
CA PRO A 111 -11.02 -16.71 -24.28
C PRO A 111 -10.14 -16.89 -25.51
N ARG A 112 -8.83 -16.81 -25.27
CA ARG A 112 -7.81 -16.85 -26.31
C ARG A 112 -7.81 -18.26 -26.89
N GLY A 113 -8.29 -18.39 -28.13
CA GLY A 113 -8.04 -19.53 -29.02
C GLY A 113 -8.85 -20.79 -28.74
N THR A 114 -9.96 -20.97 -29.45
CA THR A 114 -10.33 -22.31 -29.93
C THR A 114 -9.17 -22.84 -30.75
N THR A 115 -8.44 -23.82 -30.21
CA THR A 115 -7.49 -24.62 -30.97
C THR A 115 -8.25 -25.34 -32.07
N THR A 116 -8.17 -24.82 -33.29
CA THR A 116 -8.55 -25.54 -34.50
C THR A 116 -7.69 -26.80 -34.54
N LYS A 117 -8.32 -27.97 -34.39
CA LYS A 117 -7.66 -29.27 -34.59
C LYS A 117 -7.09 -29.29 -36.02
N THR A 118 -5.78 -29.27 -36.16
CA THR A 118 -5.10 -29.61 -37.41
C THR A 118 -5.31 -31.11 -37.66
N PRO A 119 -5.75 -31.53 -38.85
CA PRO A 119 -5.83 -32.96 -39.16
C PRO A 119 -4.42 -33.54 -39.26
N THR A 120 -4.25 -34.71 -38.64
CA THR A 120 -3.03 -35.52 -38.67
C THR A 120 -2.68 -35.89 -40.12
N THR A 121 -1.61 -35.31 -40.66
CA THR A 121 -0.98 -35.77 -41.90
C THR A 121 0.03 -36.87 -41.57
N THR A 122 -0.30 -38.10 -41.95
CA THR A 122 0.61 -39.26 -41.96
C THR A 122 1.81 -38.96 -42.85
N ALA A 123 3.02 -39.12 -42.31
CA ALA A 123 4.28 -38.96 -43.06
C ALA A 123 4.47 -40.11 -44.08
N PRO A 124 5.01 -39.85 -45.29
CA PRO A 124 5.44 -40.92 -46.18
C PRO A 124 6.85 -41.41 -45.83
N ALA A 125 7.10 -42.69 -46.14
CA ALA A 125 8.37 -43.39 -45.90
C ALA A 125 9.55 -42.81 -46.72
N PRO A 126 10.81 -42.93 -46.24
CA PRO A 126 11.97 -42.36 -46.92
C PRO A 126 12.33 -43.09 -48.23
N SER A 127 12.70 -42.28 -49.22
CA SER A 127 13.05 -42.65 -50.60
C SER A 127 14.30 -43.55 -50.69
N ALA A 128 14.21 -44.62 -51.46
CA ALA A 128 15.36 -45.41 -51.90
C ALA A 128 16.15 -44.64 -52.99
N PHE A 129 17.47 -44.62 -52.83
CA PHE A 129 18.44 -44.09 -53.77
C PHE A 129 18.53 -44.99 -55.01
N THR A 130 18.56 -44.42 -56.22
CA THR A 130 19.01 -45.12 -57.44
C THR A 130 19.87 -44.21 -58.31
N PRO A 131 20.98 -44.70 -58.88
CA PRO A 131 22.02 -43.87 -59.48
C PRO A 131 21.85 -43.68 -60.98
N ARG A 132 22.39 -42.58 -61.50
CA ARG A 132 23.19 -42.50 -62.74
C ARG A 132 23.99 -41.21 -62.77
#